data_AF-A0A380NL36-F1
#
_entry.id   AF-A0A380NL36-F1
#
_cell.length_a   1.000
_cell.length_b   1.000
_cell.length_c   1.000
_cell.angle_alpha   90.00
_cell.angle_beta   90.00
_cell.angle_gamma   90.00
#
_symmetry.space_group_name_H-M   'P 1'
#
loop_
_entity.id
_entity.type
_entity.pdbx_description
1 polymer ?
#
loop_
_entity_poly.entity_id
_entity_poly.type
_entity_poly.pdbx_seq_one_letter_code
_entity_poly.pdbx_strand_id
1 'polypeptide(L)'
;MGKGQQVVIPRPLLKQLYLEKGMSTWSIAKELHCSQDTVVRRLHEYAIPIHSRRKELPMKEMAYLYLKEGLGVKQLAKRYQCSHTTVAARLRNLGILASKQSTYIAPSLRKQQQIISFYSNGQSASWIARRLQISRWTVLTILRQAGVRIRHSNKRIYVNVKELVYLYTQRHMTTTELAILYNIKPATVAERLKEAGIHLHGNQLKLNTYEVCLRYQDGQSPLQIAEELGCSYSAVRKRLDQWQGYKGARKTS
;
A
#
# COMPACT_ATOMS: atom_id res chain seq x y z
N MET A 1 13.19 -15.77 -19.34
CA MET A 1 14.33 -15.15 -18.64
C MET A 1 14.92 -14.11 -19.57
N GLY A 2 14.63 -12.82 -19.34
CA GLY A 2 15.21 -11.75 -20.16
C GLY A 2 16.66 -11.54 -19.74
N LYS A 3 17.61 -11.80 -20.64
CA LYS A 3 19.01 -11.43 -20.45
C LYS A 3 19.03 -9.91 -20.27
N GLY A 4 19.33 -9.46 -19.05
CA GLY A 4 19.43 -8.03 -18.75
C GLY A 4 20.53 -7.43 -19.62
N GLN A 5 20.15 -6.50 -20.49
CA GLN A 5 21.07 -5.73 -21.31
C GLN A 5 22.11 -5.09 -20.37
N GLN A 6 23.39 -5.48 -20.51
CA GLN A 6 24.46 -4.83 -19.77
C GLN A 6 24.59 -3.40 -20.27
N VAL A 7 24.04 -2.45 -19.53
CA VAL A 7 24.26 -1.03 -19.82
C VAL A 7 25.74 -0.73 -19.52
N VAL A 8 26.48 -0.42 -20.58
CA VAL A 8 27.87 0.02 -20.50
C VAL A 8 27.85 1.53 -20.28
N ILE A 9 28.30 1.98 -19.11
CA ILE A 9 28.46 3.40 -18.80
C ILE A 9 29.96 3.68 -18.83
N PRO A 10 30.48 4.44 -19.80
CA PRO A 10 31.91 4.78 -19.85
C PRO A 10 32.36 5.53 -18.59
N ARG A 11 33.55 5.19 -18.08
CA ARG A 11 34.15 5.85 -16.90
C ARG A 11 34.24 7.38 -17.02
N PRO A 12 34.67 7.97 -18.16
CA PRO A 12 34.76 9.43 -18.29
C PRO A 12 33.39 10.10 -18.18
N LEU A 13 32.38 9.54 -18.85
CA LEU A 13 31.00 10.03 -18.79
C LEU A 13 30.45 9.96 -17.37
N LEU A 14 30.64 8.83 -16.67
CA LEU A 14 30.16 8.68 -15.30
C LEU A 14 30.86 9.67 -14.34
N LYS A 15 32.16 9.91 -14.54
CA LYS A 15 32.93 10.89 -13.75
C LYS A 15 32.41 12.31 -13.98
N GLN A 16 32.19 12.70 -15.23
CA GLN A 16 31.65 14.01 -15.60
C GLN A 16 30.25 14.24 -14.99
N LEU A 17 29.33 13.29 -15.18
CA LEU A 17 27.96 13.44 -14.67
C LEU A 17 27.92 13.46 -13.12
N TYR A 18 28.73 12.62 -12.47
CA TYR A 18 28.66 12.45 -11.01
C TYR A 18 29.50 13.45 -10.22
N LEU A 19 30.74 13.73 -10.62
CA LEU A 19 31.66 14.61 -9.89
C LEU A 19 31.60 16.05 -10.39
N GLU A 20 31.58 16.27 -11.70
CA GLU A 20 31.66 17.63 -12.26
C GLU A 20 30.29 18.30 -12.29
N LYS A 21 29.25 17.59 -12.75
CA LYS A 21 27.86 18.09 -12.76
C LYS A 21 27.12 17.88 -11.44
N GLY A 22 27.70 17.14 -10.48
CA GLY A 22 27.10 16.88 -9.16
C GLY A 22 25.77 16.12 -9.19
N MET A 23 25.48 15.36 -10.26
CA MET A 23 24.19 14.70 -10.41
C MET A 23 24.02 13.52 -9.44
N SER A 24 22.81 13.34 -8.94
CA SER A 24 22.50 12.18 -8.09
C SER A 24 22.54 10.88 -8.91
N THR A 25 22.86 9.74 -8.27
CA THR A 25 22.85 8.44 -8.95
C THR A 25 21.49 8.09 -9.57
N TRP A 26 20.41 8.64 -9.02
CA TRP A 26 19.06 8.49 -9.58
C TRP A 26 18.85 9.34 -10.84
N SER A 27 19.33 10.59 -10.83
CA SER A 27 19.26 11.48 -11.99
C SER A 27 20.06 10.91 -13.16
N ILE A 28 21.27 10.42 -12.89
CA ILE A 28 22.12 9.74 -13.87
C ILE A 28 21.43 8.49 -14.41
N ALA A 29 20.81 7.68 -13.53
CA ALA A 29 20.10 6.48 -13.96
C ALA A 29 18.92 6.81 -14.89
N LYS A 30 18.20 7.90 -14.60
CA LYS A 30 17.10 8.39 -15.44
C LYS A 30 17.58 8.90 -16.79
N GLU A 31 18.68 9.67 -16.82
CA GLU A 31 19.28 10.22 -18.04
C GLU A 31 19.86 9.11 -18.94
N LEU A 32 20.48 8.09 -18.34
CA LEU A 32 21.09 6.97 -19.06
C LEU A 32 20.14 5.77 -19.25
N HIS A 33 18.85 5.93 -18.94
CA HIS A 33 17.80 4.91 -19.05
C HIS A 33 18.19 3.54 -18.44
N CYS A 34 18.82 3.56 -17.27
CA CYS A 34 19.28 2.36 -16.56
C CYS A 34 18.81 2.33 -15.10
N SER A 35 19.08 1.23 -14.39
CA SER A 35 18.76 1.14 -12.96
C SER A 35 19.77 1.92 -12.11
N GLN A 36 19.30 2.49 -10.99
CA GLN A 36 20.18 3.16 -10.02
C GLN A 36 21.31 2.23 -9.53
N ASP A 37 21.01 0.95 -9.30
CA ASP A 37 21.99 -0.06 -8.91
C ASP A 37 23.09 -0.23 -9.97
N THR A 38 22.77 -0.03 -11.24
CA THR A 38 23.77 -0.08 -12.32
C THR A 38 24.74 1.08 -12.23
N VAL A 39 24.25 2.29 -11.99
CA VAL A 39 25.11 3.46 -11.75
C VAL A 39 26.01 3.25 -10.52
N VAL A 40 25.43 2.79 -9.40
CA VAL A 40 26.18 2.54 -8.15
C VAL A 40 27.26 1.48 -8.35
N ARG A 41 26.95 0.38 -9.03
CA ARG A 41 27.92 -0.67 -9.34
C ARG A 41 29.09 -0.16 -10.18
N ARG A 42 28.82 0.67 -11.19
CA ARG A 42 29.87 1.29 -12.02
C ARG A 42 30.72 2.30 -11.25
N LEU A 43 30.12 3.05 -10.32
CA LEU A 43 30.89 3.94 -9.43
C LEU A 43 31.88 3.13 -8.58
N HIS A 44 31.45 1.98 -8.04
CA HIS A 44 32.35 1.07 -7.32
C HIS A 44 33.41 0.45 -8.24
N GLU A 45 33.03 -0.07 -9.40
CA GLU A 45 33.93 -0.69 -10.39
C GLU A 45 35.04 0.26 -10.83
N TYR A 46 34.72 1.54 -11.04
CA TYR A 46 35.68 2.56 -11.46
C TYR A 46 36.37 3.28 -10.29
N ALA A 47 36.15 2.83 -9.05
CA ALA A 47 36.64 3.44 -7.82
C ALA A 47 36.35 4.95 -7.72
N ILE A 48 35.19 5.39 -8.22
CA ILE A 48 34.73 6.77 -8.09
C ILE A 48 34.13 6.93 -6.68
N PRO A 49 34.61 7.87 -5.85
CA PRO A 49 34.12 8.06 -4.49
C PRO A 49 32.62 8.35 -4.48
N ILE A 50 31.84 7.50 -3.83
CA ILE A 50 30.40 7.71 -3.69
C ILE A 50 30.17 8.69 -2.54
N HIS A 51 29.51 9.81 -2.83
CA HIS A 51 29.03 10.74 -1.82
C HIS A 51 28.12 10.00 -0.85
N SER A 52 28.60 9.81 0.37
CA SER A 52 27.81 9.22 1.43
C SER A 52 26.66 10.15 1.76
N ARG A 53 25.42 9.67 1.64
CA ARG A 53 24.24 10.37 2.19
C ARG A 53 24.23 10.37 3.73
N ARG A 54 25.20 9.72 4.39
CA ARG A 54 25.25 9.69 5.84
C ARG A 54 25.70 11.06 6.32
N LYS A 55 24.79 11.76 6.99
CA LYS A 55 25.10 12.99 7.71
C LYS A 55 26.20 12.70 8.73
N GLU A 56 27.27 13.48 8.69
CA GLU A 56 28.26 13.51 9.74
C GLU A 56 27.66 14.23 10.95
N LEU A 57 27.75 13.58 12.11
CA LEU A 57 27.17 14.06 13.35
C LEU A 57 28.28 14.10 14.40
N PRO A 58 28.38 15.16 15.22
CA PRO A 58 29.41 15.28 16.23
C PRO A 58 29.15 14.26 17.36
N MET A 59 29.73 13.06 17.24
CA MET A 59 29.42 11.91 18.09
C MET A 59 29.71 12.17 19.57
N LYS A 60 30.80 12.87 19.88
CA LYS A 60 31.19 13.22 21.25
C LYS A 60 30.24 14.23 21.89
N GLU A 61 29.92 15.31 21.17
CA GLU A 61 28.95 16.32 21.64
C GLU A 61 27.56 15.68 21.82
N MET A 62 27.11 14.88 20.86
CA MET A 62 25.83 14.17 20.95
C MET A 62 25.76 13.26 22.17
N ALA A 63 26.83 12.51 22.46
CA ALA A 63 26.92 11.66 23.65
C ALA A 63 26.87 12.49 24.94
N TYR A 64 27.58 13.61 24.99
CA TYR A 64 27.58 14.53 26.12
C TYR A 64 26.19 15.13 26.37
N LEU A 65 25.55 15.68 25.34
CA LEU A 65 24.21 16.26 25.45
C LEU A 65 23.16 15.22 25.89
N TYR A 66 23.32 13.97 25.47
CA TYR A 66 22.42 12.90 25.88
C TYR A 66 22.62 12.49 27.34
N LEU A 67 23.88 12.29 27.77
CA LEU A 67 24.22 11.75 29.10
C LEU A 67 24.24 12.79 30.21
N LYS A 68 24.68 14.03 29.92
CA LYS A 68 24.90 15.08 30.92
C LYS A 68 23.78 16.11 30.93
N GLU A 69 23.35 16.56 29.76
CA GLU A 69 22.27 17.56 29.63
C GLU A 69 20.87 16.92 29.56
N GLY A 70 20.78 15.59 29.45
CA GLY A 70 19.51 14.86 29.44
C GLY A 70 18.64 15.05 28.18
N LEU A 71 19.22 15.54 27.06
CA LEU A 71 18.46 15.75 25.83
C LEU A 71 18.00 14.43 25.24
N GLY A 72 16.69 14.33 24.97
CA GLY A 72 16.10 13.16 24.34
C GLY A 72 16.47 13.02 22.85
N VAL A 73 16.42 11.80 22.34
CA VAL A 73 16.75 11.46 20.94
C VAL A 73 16.02 12.35 19.91
N LYS A 74 14.74 12.66 20.15
CA LYS A 74 13.94 13.52 19.26
C LYS A 74 14.42 14.97 19.25
N GLN A 75 14.84 15.49 20.40
CA GLN A 75 15.39 16.85 20.51
C GLN A 75 16.74 16.95 19.82
N LEU A 76 17.62 15.96 20.04
CA LEU A 76 18.89 15.85 19.32
C LEU A 76 18.67 15.73 17.81
N ALA A 77 17.67 14.95 17.37
CA ALA A 77 17.34 14.80 15.96
C ALA A 77 16.89 16.12 15.32
N LYS A 78 16.11 16.93 16.05
CA LYS A 78 15.72 18.28 15.62
C LYS A 78 16.94 19.21 15.55
N ARG A 79 17.78 19.22 16.60
CA ARG A 79 19.01 20.04 16.66
C ARG A 79 19.96 19.73 15.52
N TYR A 80 20.17 18.44 15.24
CA TYR A 80 21.04 18.00 14.15
C TYR A 80 20.32 17.84 12.81
N GLN A 81 19.06 18.28 12.69
CA GLN A 81 18.26 18.19 11.46
C GLN A 81 18.39 16.83 10.75
N CYS A 82 18.12 15.75 11.47
CA CYS A 82 18.15 14.39 10.95
C CYS A 82 17.01 13.56 11.57
N SER A 83 16.83 12.33 11.09
CA SER A 83 15.81 11.45 11.68
C SER A 83 16.21 10.99 13.08
N HIS A 84 15.23 10.88 13.99
CA HIS A 84 15.43 10.30 15.31
C HIS A 84 15.98 8.86 15.26
N THR A 85 15.69 8.11 14.19
CA THR A 85 16.30 6.79 13.98
C THR A 85 17.80 6.85 13.72
N THR A 86 18.28 7.93 13.08
CA THR A 86 19.72 8.16 12.83
C THR A 86 20.44 8.45 14.14
N VAL A 87 19.93 9.38 14.95
CA VAL A 87 20.47 9.68 16.28
C VAL A 87 20.46 8.44 17.18
N ALA A 88 19.33 7.72 17.25
CA ALA A 88 19.24 6.49 18.04
C ALA A 88 20.24 5.43 17.57
N ALA A 89 20.47 5.29 16.26
CA ALA A 89 21.46 4.36 15.73
C ALA A 89 22.89 4.78 16.11
N ARG A 90 23.22 6.07 16.06
CA ARG A 90 24.53 6.59 16.47
C ARG A 90 24.79 6.36 17.96
N LEU A 91 23.82 6.69 18.81
CA LEU A 91 23.93 6.45 20.25
C LEU A 91 23.99 4.95 20.61
N ARG A 92 23.29 4.08 19.85
CA ARG A 92 23.43 2.61 19.98
C ARG A 92 24.83 2.13 19.57
N ASN A 93 25.39 2.66 18.49
CA ASN A 93 26.74 2.32 18.05
C ASN A 93 27.82 2.76 19.06
N LEU A 94 27.54 3.80 19.84
CA LEU A 94 28.38 4.24 20.96
C LEU A 94 28.13 3.46 22.26
N GLY A 95 27.18 2.51 22.28
CA GLY A 95 26.81 1.76 23.48
C GLY A 95 26.00 2.55 24.52
N ILE A 96 25.60 3.79 24.21
CA ILE A 96 24.90 4.69 25.14
C ILE A 96 23.42 4.35 25.23
N LEU A 97 22.80 4.03 24.09
CA LEU A 97 21.43 3.55 24.02
C LEU A 97 21.44 2.03 23.98
N ALA A 98 20.64 1.40 24.85
CA ALA A 98 20.43 -0.03 24.77
C ALA A 98 19.80 -0.40 23.42
N SER A 99 20.32 -1.46 22.81
CA SER A 99 19.62 -2.07 21.68
C SER A 99 18.33 -2.68 22.20
N LYS A 100 17.18 -2.28 21.66
CA LYS A 100 15.94 -2.97 21.97
C LYS A 100 16.08 -4.38 21.40
N GLN A 101 16.17 -5.37 22.28
CA GLN A 101 16.19 -6.77 21.87
C GLN A 101 14.96 -7.02 20.99
N SER A 102 15.17 -7.75 19.89
CA SER A 102 14.08 -8.12 19.01
C SER A 102 13.04 -8.85 19.86
N THR A 103 11.81 -8.32 19.93
CA THR A 103 10.69 -8.99 20.60
C THR A 103 10.14 -10.15 19.76
N TYR A 104 10.81 -10.49 18.65
CA TYR A 104 10.42 -11.63 17.83
C TYR A 104 10.76 -12.92 18.58
N ILE A 105 9.70 -13.59 19.03
CA ILE A 105 9.78 -14.95 19.56
C ILE A 105 9.36 -15.88 18.44
N ALA A 106 10.27 -16.76 18.02
CA ALA A 106 9.96 -17.79 17.05
C ALA A 106 8.86 -18.72 17.61
N PRO A 107 7.82 -19.05 16.84
CA PRO A 107 6.82 -20.03 17.29
C PRO A 107 7.47 -21.39 17.60
N SER A 108 6.95 -22.08 18.61
CA SER A 108 7.41 -23.43 18.99
C SER A 108 7.32 -24.42 17.83
N LEU A 109 8.14 -25.48 17.87
CA LEU A 109 8.16 -26.52 16.83
C LEU A 109 6.77 -27.09 16.56
N ARG A 110 5.97 -27.33 17.61
CA ARG A 110 4.57 -27.77 17.51
C ARG A 110 3.71 -26.79 16.71
N LYS A 111 3.84 -25.48 16.94
CA LYS A 111 3.12 -24.45 16.17
C LYS A 111 3.60 -24.41 14.72
N GLN A 112 4.89 -24.60 14.47
CA GLN A 112 5.43 -24.68 13.11
C GLN A 112 4.84 -25.87 12.33
N GLN A 113 4.79 -27.05 12.95
CA GLN A 113 4.16 -28.24 12.38
C GLN A 113 2.67 -28.03 12.09
N GLN A 114 1.94 -27.38 13.01
CA GLN A 114 0.55 -27.01 12.80
C GLN A 114 0.37 -26.05 11.62
N ILE A 115 1.25 -25.05 11.46
CA ILE A 115 1.23 -24.12 10.32
C ILE A 115 1.37 -24.90 9.01
N ILE A 116 2.36 -25.79 8.92
CA ILE A 116 2.61 -26.59 7.71
C ILE A 116 1.41 -27.49 7.43
N SER A 117 0.91 -28.22 8.45
CA SER A 117 -0.25 -29.12 8.31
C SER A 117 -1.51 -28.38 7.86
N PHE A 118 -1.91 -27.30 8.54
CA PHE A 118 -3.09 -26.53 8.15
C PHE A 118 -2.94 -25.95 6.74
N TYR A 119 -1.74 -25.50 6.38
CA TYR A 119 -1.49 -25.00 5.04
C TYR A 119 -1.59 -26.12 4.01
N SER A 120 -1.00 -27.30 4.22
CA SER A 120 -1.13 -28.44 3.31
C SER A 120 -2.59 -28.86 3.13
N ASN A 121 -3.41 -28.77 4.20
CA ASN A 121 -4.86 -29.01 4.18
C ASN A 121 -5.70 -27.87 3.56
N GLY A 122 -5.09 -26.99 2.77
CA GLY A 122 -5.79 -25.95 1.99
C GLY A 122 -6.10 -24.65 2.74
N GLN A 123 -5.81 -24.55 4.04
CA GLN A 123 -6.08 -23.32 4.79
C GLN A 123 -5.20 -22.15 4.32
N SER A 124 -5.74 -20.93 4.40
CA SER A 124 -4.99 -19.73 4.01
C SER A 124 -4.04 -19.27 5.11
N ALA A 125 -2.94 -18.60 4.73
CA ALA A 125 -2.00 -18.02 5.70
C ALA A 125 -2.68 -17.03 6.67
N SER A 126 -3.74 -16.32 6.22
CA SER A 126 -4.54 -15.44 7.09
C SER A 126 -5.39 -16.23 8.08
N TRP A 127 -6.00 -17.33 7.66
CA TRP A 127 -6.79 -18.18 8.53
C TRP A 127 -5.91 -18.79 9.63
N ILE A 128 -4.73 -19.32 9.25
CA ILE A 128 -3.77 -19.92 10.18
C ILE A 128 -3.26 -18.88 11.19
N ALA A 129 -2.95 -17.67 10.72
CA ALA A 129 -2.52 -16.56 11.57
C ALA A 129 -3.54 -16.25 12.67
N ARG A 130 -4.82 -16.16 12.30
CA ARG A 130 -5.92 -15.92 13.25
C ARG A 130 -6.10 -17.10 14.21
N ARG A 131 -6.06 -18.33 13.71
CA ARG A 131 -6.25 -19.55 14.50
C ARG A 131 -5.17 -19.75 15.55
N LEU A 132 -3.92 -19.45 15.21
CA LEU A 132 -2.76 -19.65 16.10
C LEU A 132 -2.33 -18.38 16.85
N GLN A 133 -3.06 -17.28 16.68
CA GLN A 133 -2.77 -15.96 17.25
C GLN A 133 -1.33 -15.50 16.97
N ILE A 134 -0.91 -15.62 15.71
CA ILE A 134 0.40 -15.18 15.23
C ILE A 134 0.22 -14.26 14.03
N SER A 135 1.24 -13.46 13.72
CA SER A 135 1.17 -12.59 12.55
C SER A 135 1.14 -13.42 11.25
N ARG A 136 0.44 -12.91 10.23
CA ARG A 136 0.47 -13.50 8.87
C ARG A 136 1.89 -13.55 8.32
N TRP A 137 2.73 -12.57 8.65
CA TRP A 137 4.13 -12.55 8.24
C TRP A 137 4.88 -13.75 8.84
N THR A 138 4.71 -14.03 10.13
CA THR A 138 5.32 -15.18 10.81
C THR A 138 4.93 -16.51 10.15
N VAL A 139 3.66 -16.68 9.80
CA VAL A 139 3.17 -17.85 9.05
C VAL A 139 3.89 -18.00 7.71
N LEU A 140 3.97 -16.92 6.93
CA LEU A 140 4.63 -16.94 5.61
C LEU A 140 6.14 -17.18 5.74
N THR A 141 6.80 -16.64 6.76
CA THR A 141 8.22 -16.86 7.03
C THR A 141 8.49 -18.33 7.34
N ILE A 142 7.69 -18.96 8.21
CA ILE A 142 7.82 -20.39 8.56
C ILE A 142 7.58 -21.27 7.33
N LEU A 143 6.56 -20.98 6.54
CA LEU A 143 6.28 -21.74 5.32
C LEU A 143 7.45 -21.63 4.31
N ARG A 144 8.05 -20.45 4.15
CA ARG A 144 9.25 -20.28 3.30
C ARG A 144 10.46 -21.04 3.85
N GLN A 145 10.70 -20.98 5.15
CA GLN A 145 11.80 -21.70 5.81
C GLN A 145 11.64 -23.22 5.68
N ALA A 146 10.40 -23.72 5.76
CA ALA A 146 10.07 -25.12 5.54
C ALA A 146 10.07 -25.54 4.05
N GLY A 147 10.46 -24.65 3.13
CA GLY A 147 10.49 -24.93 1.69
C GLY A 147 9.10 -25.09 1.05
N VAL A 148 8.03 -24.76 1.75
CA VAL A 148 6.66 -24.88 1.24
C VAL A 148 6.41 -23.80 0.19
N ARG A 149 6.07 -24.22 -1.03
CA ARG A 149 5.68 -23.29 -2.09
C ARG A 149 4.44 -22.52 -1.66
N ILE A 150 4.60 -21.22 -1.41
CA ILE A 150 3.50 -20.35 -1.02
C ILE A 150 2.50 -20.28 -2.17
N ARG A 151 1.32 -20.86 -1.98
CA ARG A 151 0.13 -20.58 -2.80
C ARG A 151 -0.07 -19.08 -2.78
N HIS A 152 0.06 -18.46 -3.94
CA HIS A 152 -0.25 -17.05 -4.10
C HIS A 152 -1.70 -16.86 -3.65
N SER A 153 -1.93 -16.12 -2.56
CA SER A 153 -3.31 -15.71 -2.22
C SER A 153 -3.90 -14.79 -3.30
N ASN A 154 -3.05 -14.27 -4.18
CA ASN A 154 -3.38 -13.42 -5.31
C ASN A 154 -2.71 -13.97 -6.59
N LYS A 155 -3.09 -15.15 -7.09
CA LYS A 155 -2.88 -15.39 -8.52
C LYS A 155 -3.82 -14.40 -9.22
N ARG A 156 -3.29 -13.41 -9.94
CA ARG A 156 -4.12 -12.50 -10.75
C ARG A 156 -4.99 -13.38 -11.64
N ILE A 157 -6.30 -13.36 -11.42
CA ILE A 157 -7.23 -14.09 -12.29
C ILE A 157 -7.08 -13.45 -13.67
N TYR A 158 -6.77 -14.26 -14.68
CA TYR A 158 -6.67 -13.74 -16.04
C TYR A 158 -8.09 -13.41 -16.50
N VAL A 159 -8.30 -12.14 -16.83
CA VAL A 159 -9.57 -11.62 -17.37
C VAL A 159 -9.17 -10.79 -18.57
N ASN A 160 -9.89 -10.93 -19.68
CA ASN A 160 -9.66 -10.12 -20.85
C ASN A 160 -10.05 -8.67 -20.53
N VAL A 161 -9.04 -7.82 -20.30
CA VAL A 161 -9.26 -6.43 -19.87
C VAL A 161 -9.98 -5.62 -20.96
N LYS A 162 -9.72 -5.89 -22.25
CA LYS A 162 -10.39 -5.19 -23.36
C LYS A 162 -11.89 -5.47 -23.38
N GLU A 163 -12.25 -6.74 -23.20
CA GLU A 163 -13.64 -7.17 -23.12
C GLU A 163 -14.32 -6.59 -21.88
N LEU A 164 -13.66 -6.65 -20.72
CA LEU A 164 -14.17 -6.09 -19.47
C LEU A 164 -14.46 -4.58 -19.59
N VAL A 165 -13.57 -3.84 -20.24
CA VAL A 165 -13.74 -2.42 -20.55
C VAL A 165 -14.92 -2.19 -21.50
N TYR A 166 -15.06 -3.00 -22.55
CA TYR A 166 -16.17 -2.91 -23.49
C TYR A 166 -17.52 -3.13 -22.81
N LEU A 167 -17.65 -4.19 -22.02
CA LEU A 167 -18.89 -4.51 -21.30
C LEU A 167 -19.25 -3.42 -20.27
N TYR A 168 -18.25 -2.83 -19.62
CA TYR A 168 -18.46 -1.76 -18.66
C TYR A 168 -18.87 -0.43 -19.32
N THR A 169 -18.25 -0.06 -20.44
CA THR A 169 -18.45 1.27 -21.06
C THR A 169 -19.55 1.31 -22.10
N GLN A 170 -19.67 0.27 -22.95
CA GLN A 170 -20.61 0.22 -24.07
C GLN A 170 -21.91 -0.51 -23.72
N ARG A 171 -21.84 -1.51 -22.82
CA ARG A 171 -23.01 -2.28 -22.36
C ARG A 171 -23.51 -1.87 -20.98
N HIS A 172 -22.88 -0.89 -20.36
CA HIS A 172 -23.24 -0.32 -19.05
C HIS A 172 -23.39 -1.35 -17.90
N MET A 173 -22.70 -2.49 -17.99
CA MET A 173 -22.75 -3.50 -16.93
C MET A 173 -22.07 -3.03 -15.65
N THR A 174 -22.65 -3.36 -14.50
CA THR A 174 -22.08 -2.99 -13.20
C THR A 174 -20.89 -3.86 -12.82
N THR A 175 -20.04 -3.39 -11.91
CA THR A 175 -18.90 -4.19 -11.40
C THR A 175 -19.34 -5.46 -10.68
N THR A 176 -20.58 -5.47 -10.17
CA THR A 176 -21.23 -6.64 -9.56
C THR A 176 -21.73 -7.65 -10.59
N GLU A 177 -22.38 -7.20 -11.67
CA GLU A 177 -22.80 -8.09 -12.76
C GLU A 177 -21.60 -8.72 -13.46
N LEU A 178 -20.56 -7.92 -13.74
CA LEU A 178 -19.31 -8.42 -14.30
C LEU A 178 -18.63 -9.43 -13.37
N ALA A 179 -18.71 -9.22 -12.05
CA ALA A 179 -18.17 -10.17 -11.09
C ALA A 179 -18.90 -11.53 -11.14
N ILE A 180 -20.23 -11.51 -11.28
CA ILE A 180 -21.03 -12.74 -11.44
C ILE A 180 -20.67 -13.41 -12.77
N LEU A 181 -20.66 -12.65 -13.87
CA LEU A 181 -20.38 -13.16 -15.21
C LEU A 181 -19.03 -13.87 -15.30
N TYR A 182 -17.99 -13.28 -14.71
CA TYR A 182 -16.63 -13.83 -14.72
C TYR A 182 -16.32 -14.71 -13.50
N ASN A 183 -17.28 -14.94 -12.60
CA ASN A 183 -17.10 -15.66 -11.34
C ASN A 183 -15.90 -15.17 -10.51
N ILE A 184 -15.79 -13.84 -10.36
CA ILE A 184 -14.73 -13.16 -9.60
C ILE A 184 -15.31 -12.16 -8.61
N LYS A 185 -14.48 -11.68 -7.69
CA LYS A 185 -14.91 -10.65 -6.74
C LYS A 185 -15.12 -9.30 -7.44
N PRO A 186 -16.15 -8.50 -7.08
CA PRO A 186 -16.37 -7.16 -7.65
C PRO A 186 -15.16 -6.23 -7.47
N ALA A 187 -14.43 -6.39 -6.36
CA ALA A 187 -13.19 -5.67 -6.11
C ALA A 187 -12.11 -5.95 -7.17
N THR A 188 -12.04 -7.18 -7.68
CA THR A 188 -11.09 -7.56 -8.74
C THR A 188 -11.49 -6.93 -10.07
N VAL A 189 -12.78 -6.85 -10.41
CA VAL A 189 -13.27 -6.12 -11.59
C VAL A 189 -12.91 -4.63 -11.48
N ALA A 190 -13.20 -4.02 -10.33
CA ALA A 190 -12.91 -2.62 -10.07
C ALA A 190 -11.41 -2.30 -10.18
N GLU A 191 -10.54 -3.19 -9.69
CA GLU A 191 -9.09 -3.06 -9.82
C GLU A 191 -8.66 -3.09 -11.30
N ARG A 192 -9.18 -4.02 -12.11
CA ARG A 192 -8.83 -4.12 -13.55
C ARG A 192 -9.30 -2.94 -14.37
N LEU A 193 -10.48 -2.41 -14.10
CA LEU A 193 -10.98 -1.21 -14.77
C LEU A 193 -10.14 0.01 -14.40
N LYS A 194 -9.74 0.17 -13.13
CA LYS A 194 -8.84 1.25 -12.69
C LYS A 194 -7.44 1.15 -13.31
N GLU A 195 -6.87 -0.05 -13.38
CA GLU A 195 -5.58 -0.30 -14.06
C GLU A 195 -5.63 0.06 -15.55
N ALA A 196 -6.80 -0.13 -16.18
CA ALA A 196 -7.05 0.28 -17.57
C ALA A 196 -7.37 1.79 -17.72
N GLY A 197 -7.30 2.57 -16.64
CA GLY A 197 -7.57 4.01 -16.65
C GLY A 197 -9.06 4.39 -16.65
N ILE A 198 -9.97 3.45 -16.38
CA ILE A 198 -11.41 3.70 -16.37
C ILE A 198 -11.85 4.23 -15.01
N HIS A 199 -12.54 5.37 -15.05
CA HIS A 199 -13.23 5.93 -13.90
C HIS A 199 -14.49 5.12 -13.63
N LEU A 200 -14.58 4.51 -12.46
CA LEU A 200 -15.75 3.75 -12.08
C LEU A 200 -16.93 4.68 -11.84
N HIS A 201 -18.06 4.40 -12.47
CA HIS A 201 -19.36 4.98 -12.14
C HIS A 201 -19.57 4.80 -10.63
N GLY A 202 -19.72 5.92 -9.93
CA GLY A 202 -20.10 5.91 -8.52
C GLY A 202 -21.51 5.35 -8.37
N ASN A 203 -21.84 4.84 -7.19
CA ASN A 203 -23.18 4.39 -6.85
C ASN A 203 -24.13 5.58 -6.59
N GLN A 204 -24.07 6.60 -7.45
CA GLN A 204 -24.92 7.76 -7.43
C GLN A 204 -25.97 7.56 -8.51
N LEU A 205 -27.10 6.96 -8.11
CA LEU A 205 -28.30 7.11 -8.90
C LEU A 205 -28.54 8.62 -9.07
N LYS A 206 -28.62 9.10 -10.32
CA LYS A 206 -29.05 10.47 -10.63
C LYS A 206 -30.55 10.59 -10.36
N LEU A 207 -30.90 10.50 -9.09
CA LEU A 207 -32.25 10.69 -8.58
C LEU A 207 -32.49 12.20 -8.51
N ASN A 208 -33.51 12.70 -9.21
CA ASN A 208 -33.86 14.10 -9.16
C ASN A 208 -34.41 14.43 -7.77
N THR A 209 -33.67 15.21 -6.98
CA THR A 209 -34.06 15.59 -5.62
C THR A 209 -35.40 16.32 -5.59
N TYR A 210 -35.71 17.13 -6.61
CA TYR A 210 -36.98 17.85 -6.71
C TYR A 210 -38.16 16.88 -6.88
N GLU A 211 -38.04 15.92 -7.79
CA GLU A 211 -39.08 14.91 -8.04
C GLU A 211 -39.37 14.07 -6.79
N VAL A 212 -38.32 13.68 -6.06
CA VAL A 212 -38.43 12.95 -4.79
C VAL A 212 -39.15 13.76 -3.72
N CYS A 213 -38.85 15.05 -3.60
CA CYS A 213 -39.49 15.92 -2.62
C CYS A 213 -40.95 16.19 -2.97
N LEU A 214 -41.26 16.41 -4.25
CA LEU A 214 -42.62 16.63 -4.75
C LEU A 214 -43.51 15.43 -4.46
N ARG A 215 -43.08 14.22 -4.86
CA ARG A 215 -43.82 12.98 -4.59
C ARG A 215 -44.07 12.73 -3.10
N TYR A 216 -43.10 13.11 -2.26
CA TYR A 216 -43.26 13.02 -0.81
C TYR A 216 -44.25 14.07 -0.25
N GLN A 217 -44.27 15.29 -0.80
CA GLN A 217 -45.28 16.30 -0.46
C GLN A 217 -46.69 15.87 -0.87
N ASP A 218 -46.81 15.14 -1.98
CA ASP A 218 -48.07 14.55 -2.47
C ASP A 218 -48.55 13.34 -1.63
N GLY A 219 -47.84 13.01 -0.55
CA GLY A 219 -48.25 12.00 0.43
C GLY A 219 -47.72 10.59 0.18
N GLN A 220 -46.88 10.38 -0.85
CA GLN A 220 -46.24 9.08 -1.06
C GLN A 220 -45.21 8.77 0.04
N SER A 221 -45.18 7.51 0.48
CA SER A 221 -44.16 7.07 1.41
C SER A 221 -42.79 6.96 0.71
N PRO A 222 -41.66 7.13 1.44
CA PRO A 222 -40.33 6.97 0.86
C PRO A 222 -40.07 5.58 0.24
N LEU A 223 -40.85 4.56 0.63
CA LEU A 223 -40.78 3.22 0.04
C LEU A 223 -41.49 3.17 -1.32
N GLN A 224 -42.70 3.74 -1.43
CA GLN A 224 -43.42 3.86 -2.71
C GLN A 224 -42.62 4.67 -3.74
N ILE A 225 -42.02 5.79 -3.30
CA ILE A 225 -41.15 6.60 -4.16
C ILE A 225 -39.94 5.78 -4.65
N ALA A 226 -39.39 4.91 -3.81
CA ALA A 226 -38.25 4.07 -4.17
C ALA A 226 -38.62 3.03 -5.22
N GLU A 227 -39.77 2.38 -5.07
CA GLU A 227 -40.30 1.39 -6.01
C GLU A 227 -40.66 2.04 -7.36
N GLU A 228 -41.36 3.17 -7.35
CA GLU A 228 -41.77 3.88 -8.57
C GLU A 228 -40.58 4.46 -9.35
N LEU A 229 -39.54 4.94 -8.65
CA LEU A 229 -38.32 5.46 -9.27
C LEU A 229 -37.25 4.39 -9.54
N GLY A 230 -37.56 3.11 -9.28
CA GLY A 230 -36.64 1.99 -9.50
C GLY A 230 -35.32 2.12 -8.75
N CYS A 231 -35.36 2.66 -7.53
CA CYS A 231 -34.17 2.98 -6.74
C CYS A 231 -34.22 2.42 -5.33
N SER A 232 -33.09 2.47 -4.61
CA SER A 232 -33.07 2.00 -3.23
C SER A 232 -33.78 2.99 -2.30
N TYR A 233 -34.50 2.45 -1.31
CA TYR A 233 -35.07 3.23 -0.20
C TYR A 233 -34.04 4.19 0.44
N SER A 234 -32.79 3.73 0.58
CA SER A 234 -31.68 4.54 1.10
C SER A 234 -31.30 5.72 0.21
N ALA A 235 -31.47 5.62 -1.11
CA ALA A 235 -31.23 6.71 -2.04
C ALA A 235 -32.31 7.79 -1.86
N VAL A 236 -33.59 7.41 -1.84
CA VAL A 236 -34.73 8.33 -1.58
C VAL A 236 -34.56 9.02 -0.23
N ARG A 237 -34.30 8.25 0.84
CA ARG A 237 -34.11 8.78 2.19
C ARG A 237 -32.98 9.79 2.28
N LYS A 238 -31.84 9.53 1.65
CA LYS A 238 -30.71 10.47 1.63
C LYS A 238 -31.05 11.81 0.95
N ARG A 239 -31.97 11.83 -0.01
CA ARG A 239 -32.44 13.07 -0.68
C ARG A 239 -33.46 13.81 0.17
N LEU A 240 -34.37 13.08 0.82
CA LEU A 240 -35.33 13.66 1.76
C LEU A 240 -34.64 14.21 3.02
N ASP A 241 -33.60 13.54 3.54
CA ASP A 241 -32.82 14.03 4.70
C ASP A 241 -32.06 15.34 4.39
N GLN A 242 -31.74 15.59 3.10
CA GLN A 242 -31.15 16.85 2.63
C GLN A 242 -32.19 17.96 2.46
N TRP A 243 -33.48 17.61 2.48
CA TRP A 243 -34.61 18.53 2.35
C TRP A 243 -35.21 18.84 3.72
N GLN A 244 -35.22 20.12 4.10
CA GLN A 244 -35.62 20.55 5.45
C GLN A 244 -37.08 20.22 5.83
N GLY A 245 -37.93 19.86 4.86
CA GLY A 245 -39.34 19.50 5.06
C GLY A 245 -39.60 18.03 5.42
N TYR A 246 -38.58 17.17 5.46
CA TYR A 246 -38.77 15.74 5.75
C TYR A 246 -39.02 15.50 7.25
N LYS A 247 -40.19 14.91 7.57
CA LYS A 247 -40.61 14.56 8.94
C LYS A 247 -40.16 13.15 9.36
N GLY A 248 -39.07 12.63 8.80
CA GLY A 248 -38.50 11.35 9.20
C GLY A 248 -37.77 11.48 10.54
N ALA A 249 -37.89 10.45 11.39
CA ALA A 249 -37.28 10.40 12.71
C ALA A 249 -35.78 10.74 12.67
N ARG A 250 -35.44 11.99 13.03
CA ARG A 250 -34.07 12.39 13.34
C ARG A 250 -33.67 11.59 14.58
N LYS A 251 -32.79 10.60 14.42
CA LYS A 251 -32.06 10.04 15.55
C LYS A 251 -31.20 11.17 16.12
N THR A 252 -31.67 11.76 17.21
CA THR A 252 -30.84 12.54 18.13
C THR A 252 -29.62 11.69 18.50
N SER A 253 -28.46 12.34 18.50
CA SER A 253 -27.13 11.77 18.75
C SER A 253 -27.03 10.97 20.03
#